data_AF-A0A6J6ILX1-F1
#
_entry.id   AF-A0A6J6ILX1-F1
#
_cell.length_a   1.000
_cell.length_b   1.000
_cell.length_c   1.000
_cell.angle_alpha   90.00
_cell.angle_beta   90.00
_cell.angle_gamma   90.00
#
_symmetry.space_group_name_H-M   'P 1'
#
loop_
_entity.id
_entity.type
_entity.pdbx_description
1 polymer ?
#
loop_
_entity_poly.entity_id
_entity_poly.type
_entity_poly.pdbx_seq_one_letter_code
_entity_poly.pdbx_strand_id
1 'polypeptide(L)'
;MLPRSARARASWNYHLDAGSATAATLTYWMNNLQSIESPHEFLVTLNRPDEIDPDKVIAQFRYDHPVFDGPAIIAQKRRSEIQGSQATFFAGAYWGYGFHEDGVNSALDVCERFGIHL
;
A
#
# COMPACT_ATOMS: atom_id res chain seq x y z
N MET A 1 4.04 0.62 -17.46
CA MET A 1 4.11 1.36 -18.74
C MET A 1 3.21 2.60 -18.71
N LEU A 2 3.50 3.65 -19.49
CA LEU A 2 2.64 4.84 -19.60
C LEU A 2 1.62 4.71 -20.75
N PRO A 3 0.49 5.42 -20.69
CA PRO A 3 -0.43 5.56 -21.81
C PRO A 3 0.26 6.03 -23.10
N ARG A 4 -0.16 5.47 -24.23
CA ARG A 4 0.34 5.84 -25.57
C ARG A 4 0.05 7.31 -25.88
N SER A 5 -1.13 7.79 -25.52
CA SER A 5 -1.49 9.21 -25.63
C SER A 5 -0.83 9.99 -24.51
N ALA A 6 0.06 10.93 -24.87
CA ALA A 6 0.72 11.80 -23.90
C ALA A 6 -0.28 12.61 -23.05
N ARG A 7 -1.42 12.99 -23.62
CA ARG A 7 -2.49 13.72 -22.92
C ARG A 7 -3.22 12.90 -21.85
N ALA A 8 -3.11 11.57 -21.91
CA ALA A 8 -3.73 10.66 -20.95
C ALA A 8 -2.77 10.24 -19.84
N ARG A 9 -1.52 10.70 -19.86
CA ARG A 9 -0.53 10.36 -18.82
C ARG A 9 -0.83 11.16 -17.56
N ALA A 10 -0.91 10.46 -16.45
CA ALA A 10 -1.01 11.04 -15.12
C ALA A 10 0.09 10.48 -14.22
N SER A 11 0.20 10.99 -12.99
CA SER A 11 1.08 10.37 -12.00
C SER A 11 0.72 8.90 -11.75
N TRP A 12 -0.56 8.54 -11.88
CA TRP A 12 -1.11 7.22 -11.59
C TRP A 12 -1.93 6.76 -12.81
N ASN A 13 -1.54 5.67 -13.47
CA ASN A 13 -2.15 5.21 -14.72
C ASN A 13 -2.69 3.80 -14.55
N TYR A 14 -4.01 3.69 -14.36
CA TYR A 14 -4.69 2.42 -14.14
C TYR A 14 -4.90 1.69 -15.47
N HIS A 15 -4.70 0.38 -15.46
CA HIS A 15 -4.90 -0.47 -16.63
C HIS A 15 -6.16 -1.30 -16.43
N LEU A 16 -7.23 -0.90 -17.11
CA LEU A 16 -8.48 -1.64 -17.14
C LEU A 16 -8.42 -2.63 -18.31
N ASP A 17 -8.43 -3.93 -18.00
CA ASP A 17 -8.64 -4.97 -19.00
C ASP A 17 -10.09 -5.44 -18.93
N ALA A 18 -10.84 -5.26 -20.01
CA ALA A 18 -12.28 -5.47 -20.04
C ALA A 18 -12.69 -6.96 -19.92
N GLY A 19 -11.73 -7.89 -19.98
CA GLY A 19 -11.99 -9.33 -19.97
C GLY A 19 -11.40 -10.10 -18.78
N SER A 20 -10.62 -9.45 -17.91
CA SER A 20 -9.92 -10.15 -16.84
C SER A 20 -10.31 -9.58 -15.47
N ALA A 21 -10.86 -10.44 -14.60
CA ALA A 21 -11.08 -10.12 -13.19
C ALA A 21 -9.75 -10.12 -12.41
N THR A 22 -8.67 -9.65 -13.03
CA THR A 22 -7.32 -9.71 -12.45
C THR A 22 -7.12 -8.63 -11.41
N ALA A 23 -6.09 -8.83 -10.59
CA ALA A 23 -5.63 -7.87 -9.60
C ALA A 23 -5.48 -6.46 -10.20
N ALA A 24 -5.74 -5.46 -9.36
CA ALA A 24 -5.57 -4.05 -9.71
C ALA A 24 -4.19 -3.82 -10.33
N THR A 25 -4.17 -3.33 -11.57
CA THR A 25 -2.95 -3.12 -12.34
C THR A 25 -2.76 -1.63 -12.56
N LEU A 26 -1.62 -1.11 -12.10
CA LEU A 26 -1.34 0.32 -12.05
C LEU A 26 0.12 0.58 -12.39
N THR A 27 0.38 1.67 -13.10
CA THR A 27 1.74 2.22 -13.24
C THR A 27 1.80 3.62 -12.64
N TYR A 28 2.68 3.81 -11.67
CA TYR A 28 3.09 5.12 -11.18
C TYR A 28 4.16 5.70 -12.09
N TRP A 29 3.95 6.95 -12.50
CA TRP A 29 4.96 7.76 -13.16
C TRP A 29 5.69 8.59 -12.11
N MET A 30 6.83 8.07 -11.63
CA MET A 30 7.50 8.63 -10.45
C MET A 30 8.08 10.02 -10.74
N ASN A 31 8.52 10.29 -11.97
CA ASN A 31 8.99 11.62 -12.35
C ASN A 31 7.92 12.69 -12.13
N ASN A 32 6.68 12.42 -12.54
CA ASN A 32 5.58 13.36 -12.32
C ASN A 32 5.05 13.33 -10.88
N LEU A 33 5.01 12.15 -10.24
CA LEU A 33 4.51 12.01 -8.88
C LEU A 33 5.40 12.69 -7.83
N GLN A 34 6.72 12.58 -8.00
CA GLN A 34 7.71 13.06 -7.03
C GLN A 34 8.56 14.22 -7.57
N SER A 35 8.23 14.76 -8.74
CA SER A 35 8.99 15.85 -9.40
C SER A 35 10.46 15.49 -9.64
N ILE A 36 10.74 14.27 -10.09
CA ILE A 36 12.12 13.81 -10.38
C ILE A 36 12.55 14.31 -11.76
N GLU A 37 13.56 15.18 -11.80
CA GLU A 37 14.21 15.63 -13.03
C GLU A 37 15.26 14.62 -13.47
N SER A 38 15.04 13.98 -14.62
CA SER A 38 15.92 12.94 -15.16
C SER A 38 15.70 12.80 -16.66
N PRO A 39 16.74 12.43 -17.45
CA PRO A 39 16.55 12.02 -18.85
C PRO A 39 15.83 10.66 -18.98
N HIS A 40 15.66 9.94 -17.87
CA HIS A 40 14.99 8.64 -17.81
C HIS A 40 13.65 8.72 -17.08
N GLU A 41 12.70 7.92 -17.56
CA GLU A 41 11.40 7.73 -16.91
C GLU A 41 11.48 6.59 -15.89
N PHE A 42 11.15 6.89 -14.65
CA PHE A 42 11.06 5.94 -13.55
C PHE A 42 9.61 5.53 -13.34
N LEU A 43 9.34 4.24 -13.54
CA LEU A 43 8.01 3.68 -13.46
C LEU A 43 7.95 2.60 -12.39
N VAL A 44 6.93 2.66 -11.53
CA VAL A 44 6.61 1.56 -10.61
C VAL A 44 5.33 0.92 -11.11
N THR A 45 5.38 -0.35 -11.48
CA THR A 45 4.23 -1.09 -12.02
C THR A 45 3.82 -2.20 -11.06
N LEU A 46 2.54 -2.24 -10.71
CA LEU A 46 1.94 -3.27 -9.87
C LEU A 46 1.27 -4.33 -10.76
N ASN A 47 1.44 -5.60 -10.39
CA ASN A 47 0.69 -6.75 -10.91
C ASN A 47 0.74 -6.96 -12.44
N ARG A 48 1.84 -6.55 -13.11
CA ARG A 48 2.02 -6.73 -14.55
C ARG A 48 3.48 -6.97 -14.97
N PRO A 49 4.16 -7.98 -14.41
CA PRO A 49 5.58 -8.21 -14.69
C PRO A 49 5.85 -8.68 -16.13
N ASP A 50 4.94 -9.45 -16.72
CA ASP A 50 5.16 -10.14 -18.01
C ASP A 50 5.23 -9.20 -19.23
N GLU A 51 4.80 -7.95 -19.07
CA GLU A 51 4.84 -6.94 -20.13
C GLU A 51 5.98 -5.92 -19.96
N ILE A 52 6.89 -6.18 -19.01
CA ILE A 52 8.05 -5.33 -18.75
C ILE A 52 9.28 -6.04 -19.27
N ASP A 53 10.02 -5.35 -20.12
CA ASP A 53 11.35 -5.76 -20.58
C ASP A 53 12.26 -6.03 -19.36
N PRO A 54 12.73 -7.27 -19.13
CA PRO A 54 13.52 -7.63 -17.95
C PRO A 54 14.78 -6.79 -17.79
N ASP A 55 15.39 -6.37 -18.90
CA ASP A 55 16.62 -5.55 -18.89
C ASP A 55 16.37 -4.12 -18.39
N LYS A 56 15.10 -3.71 -18.26
CA LYS A 56 14.67 -2.40 -17.73
C LYS A 56 14.19 -2.46 -16.28
N VAL A 57 14.17 -3.64 -15.66
CA VAL A 57 13.75 -3.81 -14.28
C VAL A 57 14.89 -3.43 -13.35
N ILE A 58 14.73 -2.32 -12.63
CA ILE A 58 15.70 -1.87 -11.61
C ILE A 58 15.59 -2.75 -10.34
N ALA A 59 14.36 -3.05 -9.92
CA ALA A 59 14.08 -3.88 -8.76
C ALA A 59 12.67 -4.47 -8.85
N GLN A 60 12.47 -5.64 -8.23
CA GLN A 60 11.18 -6.28 -8.09
C GLN A 60 10.96 -6.67 -6.63
N PHE A 61 9.75 -6.39 -6.14
CA PHE A 61 9.36 -6.69 -4.77
C PHE A 61 8.02 -7.41 -4.77
N ARG A 62 7.86 -8.36 -3.85
CA ARG A 62 6.58 -9.00 -3.56
C ARG A 62 6.05 -8.41 -2.26
N TYR A 63 4.84 -7.86 -2.34
CA TYR A 63 4.10 -7.36 -1.20
C TYR A 63 2.76 -8.07 -1.14
N ASP A 64 2.32 -8.38 0.07
CA ASP A 64 0.97 -8.89 0.33
C ASP A 64 0.12 -7.73 0.88
N HIS A 65 -1.09 -7.58 0.37
CA HIS A 65 -2.02 -6.55 0.83
C HIS A 65 -3.08 -7.19 1.75
N PRO A 66 -3.26 -6.70 2.99
CA PRO A 66 -4.30 -7.22 3.87
C PRO A 66 -5.69 -6.95 3.27
N VAL A 67 -6.59 -7.92 3.44
CA VAL A 67 -8.00 -7.80 3.05
C VAL A 67 -8.81 -7.50 4.31
N PHE A 68 -9.41 -6.31 4.36
CA PHE A 68 -10.25 -5.87 5.48
C PHE A 68 -11.72 -6.19 5.21
N ASP A 69 -12.05 -7.47 5.24
CA ASP A 69 -13.42 -7.95 5.08
C ASP A 69 -14.24 -7.81 6.37
N GLY A 70 -15.52 -8.21 6.32
CA GLY A 70 -16.42 -8.15 7.48
C GLY A 70 -15.84 -8.83 8.73
N PRO A 71 -15.37 -10.08 8.65
CA PRO A 71 -14.66 -10.74 9.75
C PRO A 71 -13.46 -9.95 10.29
N ALA A 72 -12.60 -9.39 9.43
CA ALA A 72 -11.47 -8.58 9.87
C ALA A 72 -11.91 -7.35 10.67
N ILE A 73 -12.92 -6.62 10.18
CA ILE A 73 -13.46 -5.43 10.86
C ILE A 73 -14.09 -5.80 12.22
N ILE A 74 -14.76 -6.96 12.31
CA ILE A 74 -15.30 -7.45 13.60
C ILE A 74 -14.15 -7.78 14.56
N ALA A 75 -13.08 -8.41 14.08
CA ALA A 75 -11.90 -8.74 14.89
C ALA A 75 -11.17 -7.49 15.40
N GLN A 76 -11.07 -6.43 14.59
CA GLN A 76 -10.46 -5.16 15.00
C GLN A 76 -11.14 -4.56 16.25
N LYS A 77 -12.47 -4.66 16.35
CA LYS A 77 -13.24 -4.16 17.52
C LYS A 77 -12.95 -4.93 18.81
N ARG A 78 -12.36 -6.11 18.70
CA ARG A 78 -11.99 -7.00 19.82
C ARG A 78 -10.55 -6.79 20.28
N ARG A 79 -9.87 -5.73 19.83
CA ARG A 79 -8.49 -5.38 20.20
C ARG A 79 -8.23 -5.44 21.71
N SER A 80 -9.17 -4.95 22.53
CA SER A 80 -9.03 -4.92 23.99
C SER A 80 -8.92 -6.31 24.63
N GLU A 81 -9.36 -7.37 23.95
CA GLU A 81 -9.27 -8.74 24.46
C GLU A 81 -7.84 -9.26 24.50
N ILE A 82 -6.93 -8.71 23.68
CA ILE A 82 -5.54 -9.21 23.58
C ILE A 82 -4.49 -8.22 24.06
N GLN A 83 -4.78 -6.91 24.10
CA GLN A 83 -3.80 -5.90 24.51
C GLN A 83 -3.43 -6.03 25.99
N GLY A 84 -2.13 -6.18 26.27
CA GLY A 84 -1.58 -6.33 27.62
C GLY A 84 -1.66 -7.75 28.18
N SER A 85 -2.26 -8.70 27.45
CA SER A 85 -2.22 -10.11 27.82
C SER A 85 -0.78 -10.59 27.82
N GLN A 86 -0.35 -11.19 28.94
CA GLN A 86 1.04 -11.64 29.14
C GLN A 86 2.08 -10.54 28.86
N ALA A 87 1.79 -9.30 29.27
CA ALA A 87 2.63 -8.12 29.03
C ALA A 87 2.97 -7.88 27.54
N THR A 88 2.12 -8.36 26.63
CA THR A 88 2.31 -8.22 25.18
C THR A 88 1.31 -7.23 24.61
N PHE A 89 1.80 -6.35 23.73
CA PHE A 89 0.99 -5.33 23.07
C PHE A 89 1.21 -5.35 21.57
N PHE A 90 0.16 -5.04 20.81
CA PHE A 90 0.13 -5.17 19.36
C PHE A 90 -0.17 -3.82 18.71
N ALA A 91 0.72 -3.32 17.86
CA ALA A 91 0.48 -2.13 17.05
C ALA A 91 0.70 -2.45 15.57
N GLY A 92 -0.03 -1.76 14.70
CA GLY A 92 0.05 -1.90 13.27
C GLY A 92 -1.20 -1.37 12.56
N ALA A 93 -1.04 -1.03 11.28
CA ALA A 93 -2.11 -0.47 10.45
C ALA A 93 -3.30 -1.42 10.27
N TYR A 94 -3.13 -2.71 10.56
CA TYR A 94 -4.20 -3.71 10.55
C TYR A 94 -5.26 -3.48 11.63
N TRP A 95 -5.04 -2.56 12.58
CA TRP A 95 -6.06 -2.11 13.52
C TRP A 95 -7.05 -1.07 12.96
N GLY A 96 -6.83 -0.60 11.72
CA GLY A 96 -7.72 0.30 10.99
C GLY A 96 -7.91 -0.16 9.54
N TYR A 97 -7.76 0.75 8.58
CA TYR A 97 -7.97 0.46 7.15
C TYR A 97 -6.67 0.22 6.38
N GLY A 98 -5.55 0.00 7.08
CA GLY A 98 -4.25 -0.30 6.48
C GLY A 98 -3.44 0.93 6.07
N PHE A 99 -3.85 2.14 6.44
CA PHE A 99 -3.09 3.35 6.16
C PHE A 99 -1.98 3.58 7.18
N HIS A 100 -1.01 4.43 6.83
CA HIS A 100 0.07 4.79 7.75
C HIS A 100 -0.43 5.42 9.04
N GLU A 101 -1.49 6.23 8.96
CA GLU A 101 -2.10 6.87 10.13
C GLU A 101 -2.74 5.86 11.09
N ASP A 102 -3.34 4.77 10.57
CA ASP A 102 -3.84 3.67 11.41
C ASP A 102 -2.68 3.02 12.19
N GLY A 103 -1.52 2.89 11.54
CA GLY A 103 -0.30 2.40 12.16
C GLY A 103 0.14 3.29 13.33
N VAL A 104 0.23 4.60 13.09
CA VAL A 104 0.59 5.59 14.12
C VAL A 104 -0.42 5.56 15.27
N ASN A 105 -1.71 5.72 14.97
CA ASN A 105 -2.78 5.75 15.98
C ASN A 105 -2.81 4.47 16.82
N SER A 106 -2.54 3.32 16.21
CA SER A 106 -2.46 2.07 16.95
C SER A 106 -1.28 2.03 17.94
N ALA A 107 -0.14 2.62 17.59
CA ALA A 107 1.00 2.75 18.50
C ALA A 107 0.70 3.73 19.64
N LEU A 108 0.00 4.83 19.35
CA LEU A 108 -0.43 5.78 20.38
C LEU A 108 -1.34 5.15 21.43
N ASP A 109 -2.33 4.33 21.03
CA ASP A 109 -3.15 3.56 22.00
C ASP A 109 -2.30 2.63 22.87
N VAL A 110 -1.20 2.07 22.35
CA VAL A 110 -0.29 1.27 23.20
C VAL A 110 0.47 2.19 24.15
N CYS A 111 1.02 3.31 23.68
CA CYS A 111 1.76 4.28 24.51
C CYS A 111 0.91 4.84 25.66
N GLU A 112 -0.38 5.13 25.42
CA GLU A 112 -1.29 5.62 26.46
C GLU A 112 -1.43 4.65 27.64
N ARG A 113 -1.34 3.33 27.39
CA ARG A 113 -1.38 2.29 28.45
C ARG A 113 -0.15 2.32 29.35
N PHE A 114 0.92 2.97 28.92
CA PHE A 114 2.12 3.24 29.71
C PHE A 114 2.15 4.68 30.26
N GLY A 115 1.08 5.45 30.09
CA GLY A 115 1.02 6.86 30.51
C GLY A 115 1.89 7.81 29.67
N ILE A 116 2.22 7.42 28.44
CA ILE A 116 3.01 8.23 27.50
C ILE A 116 2.06 8.88 26.49
N HIS A 117 2.19 10.20 26.31
CA HIS A 117 1.35 11.01 25.42
C HIS A 117 2.22 11.91 24.52
N LEU A 118 1.66 12.35 23.39
CA LEU A 118 2.27 13.30 22.46
C LEU A 118 1.92 14.75 22.79
#